data_AF-A0A2S5K696-F1
#
_entry.id   AF-A0A2S5K696-F1
#
_cell.length_a   1.000
_cell.length_b   1.000
_cell.length_c   1.000
_cell.angle_alpha   90.00
_cell.angle_beta   90.00
_cell.angle_gamma   90.00
#
_symmetry.space_group_name_H-M   'P 1'
#
loop_
_entity.id
_entity.type
_entity.pdbx_description
1 polymer ?
#
loop_
_entity_poly.entity_id
_entity_poly.type
_entity_poly.pdbx_seq_one_letter_code
_entity_poly.pdbx_strand_id
1 'polypeptide(L)'
;MEKLWVFTQLVTGKDDTTGFLAYALYKHDKNEIAENLRSKGLHTEDQINAQLKIFHEQTVNSSGRIEAYKEKAEAIVTDLTDQIDASVRLDYEAQIAGANSQYDEIERLKAEIQTIKASRETELTKAKEEAVLNFHRVVEFNQLRKHGRIYRSLGWYWNGFASIFATITFALVVYGICTLALPQKSRDEIVEGAFRNLKGTLFQQPNIQLNNEKNENAKQSGTTAP
;
A
#
# COMPACT_ATOMS: atom_id res chain seq x y z
N MET A 1 -51.70 59.89 35.38
CA MET A 1 -50.41 59.19 35.47
C MET A 1 -50.46 58.00 34.53
N GLU A 2 -49.45 57.86 33.68
CA GLU A 2 -49.33 56.75 32.74
C GLU A 2 -49.07 55.44 33.51
N LYS A 3 -49.64 54.33 33.04
CA LYS A 3 -49.45 53.03 33.69
C LYS A 3 -48.01 52.56 33.44
N LEU A 4 -47.19 52.54 34.49
CA LEU A 4 -45.82 52.02 34.39
C LEU A 4 -45.86 50.50 34.33
N TRP A 5 -45.16 49.93 33.36
CA TRP A 5 -45.04 48.49 33.19
C TRP A 5 -43.64 48.04 33.63
N VAL A 6 -43.56 47.01 34.48
CA VAL A 6 -42.27 46.43 34.88
C VAL A 6 -41.49 45.90 33.68
N PHE A 7 -42.19 45.36 32.67
CA PHE A 7 -41.57 44.89 31.44
C PHE A 7 -40.75 45.99 30.75
N THR A 8 -41.31 47.19 30.57
CA THR A 8 -40.62 48.29 29.87
C THR A 8 -39.48 48.91 30.70
N GLN A 9 -39.42 48.61 32.01
CA GLN A 9 -38.32 49.03 32.88
C GLN A 9 -37.15 48.02 32.87
N LEU A 10 -37.46 46.74 32.65
CA LEU A 10 -36.47 45.66 32.65
C LEU A 10 -35.94 45.33 31.25
N VAL A 11 -36.78 45.40 30.22
CA VAL A 11 -36.46 45.00 28.84
C VAL A 11 -36.33 46.22 27.96
N THR A 12 -35.12 46.45 27.45
CA THR A 12 -34.78 47.61 26.63
C THR A 12 -34.93 47.37 25.13
N GLY A 13 -34.92 46.11 24.69
CA GLY A 13 -34.97 45.74 23.29
C GLY A 13 -35.41 44.29 23.05
N LYS A 14 -35.60 43.94 21.77
CA LYS A 14 -36.02 42.58 21.37
C LYS A 14 -34.95 41.52 21.58
N ASP A 15 -33.70 41.94 21.68
CA ASP A 15 -32.54 41.06 21.85
C ASP A 15 -31.96 41.14 23.28
N ASP A 16 -32.66 41.81 24.19
CA ASP A 16 -32.26 42.00 25.58
C ASP A 16 -32.56 40.74 26.42
N THR A 17 -31.76 39.70 26.19
CA THR A 17 -31.87 38.39 26.87
C THR A 17 -31.76 38.50 28.38
N THR A 18 -30.84 39.31 28.88
CA THR A 18 -30.71 39.61 30.32
C THR A 18 -31.97 40.30 30.86
N GLY A 19 -32.51 41.28 30.15
CA GLY A 19 -33.77 41.93 30.51
C GLY A 19 -34.96 40.97 30.52
N PHE A 20 -35.05 40.05 29.55
CA PHE A 20 -36.09 39.02 29.55
C PHE A 20 -35.97 38.08 30.74
N LEU A 21 -34.74 37.68 31.09
CA LEU A 21 -34.49 36.86 32.27
C LEU A 21 -34.86 37.63 33.54
N ALA A 22 -34.48 38.90 33.66
CA ALA A 22 -34.88 39.76 34.78
C ALA A 22 -36.40 39.86 34.92
N TYR A 23 -37.12 39.99 33.80
CA TYR A 23 -38.58 39.99 33.80
C TYR A 23 -39.17 38.64 34.21
N ALA A 24 -38.57 37.53 33.79
CA ALA A 24 -38.96 36.19 34.23
C ALA A 24 -38.76 36.01 35.75
N LEU A 25 -37.66 36.50 36.31
CA LEU A 25 -37.39 36.51 37.75
C LEU A 25 -38.45 37.32 38.52
N TYR A 26 -38.79 38.52 38.04
CA TYR A 26 -39.89 39.30 38.63
C TYR A 26 -41.22 38.53 38.59
N LYS A 27 -41.53 37.86 37.47
CA LYS A 27 -42.76 37.07 37.32
C LYS A 27 -42.77 35.84 38.23
N HIS A 28 -41.61 35.23 38.44
CA HIS A 28 -41.41 34.14 39.39
C HIS A 28 -41.72 34.61 40.82
N ASP A 29 -41.09 35.68 41.29
CA ASP A 29 -41.32 36.21 42.64
C ASP A 29 -42.78 36.61 42.86
N LYS A 30 -43.41 37.23 41.84
CA LYS A 30 -44.83 37.57 41.89
C LYS A 30 -45.71 36.33 42.05
N ASN A 31 -45.36 35.23 41.37
CA ASN A 31 -46.07 33.97 41.49
C ASN A 31 -45.85 33.32 42.86
N GLU A 32 -44.61 33.34 43.35
CA GLU A 32 -44.25 32.81 44.67
C GLU A 32 -45.02 33.50 45.80
N ILE A 33 -45.19 34.83 45.73
CA ILE A 33 -46.03 35.58 46.67
C ILE A 33 -47.49 35.09 46.60
N ALA A 34 -48.03 34.87 45.39
CA ALA A 34 -49.40 34.40 45.23
C ALA A 34 -49.58 33.01 45.85
N GLU A 35 -48.71 32.05 45.52
CA GLU A 35 -48.75 30.68 46.05
C GLU A 35 -48.55 30.65 47.57
N ASN A 36 -47.66 31.49 48.11
CA ASN A 36 -47.47 31.62 49.54
C ASN A 36 -48.70 32.20 50.27
N LEU A 37 -49.48 33.07 49.63
CA LEU A 37 -50.73 33.58 50.21
C LEU A 37 -51.87 32.56 50.10
N ARG A 38 -51.96 31.84 48.97
CA ARG A 38 -52.93 30.75 48.77
C ARG A 38 -52.74 29.61 49.77
N SER A 39 -51.51 29.15 49.92
CA SER A 39 -51.17 28.04 50.83
C SER A 39 -51.48 28.33 52.29
N LYS A 40 -51.49 29.60 52.70
CA LYS A 40 -51.88 30.02 54.05
C LYS A 40 -53.39 29.94 54.30
N GLY A 41 -54.23 29.83 53.26
CA GLY A 41 -55.68 29.65 53.37
C GLY A 41 -56.47 30.80 54.01
N LEU A 42 -55.79 31.90 54.38
CA LEU A 42 -56.37 33.04 55.09
C LEU A 42 -56.77 34.20 54.17
N HIS A 43 -56.41 34.14 52.89
CA HIS A 43 -56.62 35.22 51.93
C HIS A 43 -57.55 34.76 50.81
N THR A 44 -58.54 35.58 50.47
CA THR A 44 -59.35 35.38 49.26
C THR A 44 -58.54 35.76 48.01
N GLU A 45 -58.93 35.28 46.83
CA GLU A 45 -58.26 35.65 45.58
C GLU A 45 -58.26 37.18 45.35
N ASP A 46 -59.29 37.91 45.77
CA ASP A 46 -59.32 39.37 45.69
C ASP A 46 -58.26 40.02 46.59
N GLN A 47 -58.07 39.50 47.80
CA GLN A 47 -57.03 39.97 48.71
C GLN A 47 -55.63 39.66 48.18
N ILE A 48 -55.44 38.49 47.55
CA ILE A 48 -54.19 38.11 46.89
C ILE A 48 -53.91 39.06 45.74
N ASN A 49 -54.88 39.32 44.87
CA ASN A 49 -54.74 40.26 43.76
C ASN A 49 -54.40 41.68 44.23
N ALA A 50 -54.97 42.14 45.34
CA ALA A 50 -54.61 43.42 45.94
C ALA A 50 -53.15 43.44 46.41
N GLN A 51 -52.67 42.39 47.08
CA GLN A 51 -51.27 42.26 47.50
C GLN A 51 -50.32 42.22 46.28
N LEU A 52 -50.67 41.48 45.24
CA LEU A 52 -49.88 41.40 44.00
C LEU A 52 -49.83 42.74 43.25
N LYS A 53 -50.87 43.56 43.37
CA LYS A 53 -50.89 44.93 42.84
C LYS A 53 -49.95 45.83 43.63
N ILE A 54 -50.00 45.78 44.96
CA ILE A 54 -49.07 46.52 45.84
C ILE A 54 -47.62 46.14 45.52
N PHE A 55 -47.31 44.85 45.40
CA PHE A 55 -45.98 44.37 45.03
C PHE A 55 -45.52 44.92 43.67
N HIS A 56 -46.41 44.92 42.68
CA HIS A 56 -46.12 45.48 41.36
C HIS A 56 -45.83 46.98 41.43
N GLU A 57 -46.66 47.74 42.14
CA GLU A 57 -46.48 49.18 42.32
C GLU A 57 -45.19 49.51 43.09
N GLN A 58 -44.87 48.76 44.14
CA GLN A 58 -43.61 48.90 44.87
C GLN A 58 -42.40 48.61 43.99
N THR A 59 -42.51 47.60 43.12
CA THR A 59 -41.42 47.21 42.22
C THR A 59 -41.21 48.27 41.15
N VAL A 60 -42.27 48.73 40.48
CA VAL A 60 -42.14 49.69 39.38
C VAL A 60 -41.73 51.09 39.84
N ASN A 61 -42.08 51.47 41.08
CA ASN A 61 -41.75 52.77 41.64
C ASN A 61 -40.39 52.79 42.37
N SER A 62 -39.70 51.66 42.48
CA SER A 62 -38.41 51.54 43.14
C SER A 62 -37.33 51.18 42.12
N SER A 63 -36.49 52.15 41.76
CA SER A 63 -35.34 51.93 40.88
C SER A 63 -34.43 50.83 41.41
N GLY A 64 -34.19 50.79 42.73
CA GLY A 64 -33.37 49.75 43.36
C GLY A 64 -33.94 48.33 43.21
N ARG A 65 -35.26 48.15 43.18
CA ARG A 65 -35.87 46.82 42.94
C ARG A 65 -35.75 46.39 41.49
N ILE A 66 -35.90 47.33 40.55
CA ILE A 66 -35.68 47.08 39.13
C ILE A 66 -34.22 46.68 38.88
N GLU A 67 -33.28 47.43 39.46
CA GLU A 67 -31.85 47.15 39.32
C GLU A 67 -31.48 45.79 39.91
N ALA A 68 -31.99 45.45 41.10
CA ALA A 68 -31.76 44.15 41.71
C ALA A 68 -32.20 42.97 40.83
N TYR A 69 -33.28 43.11 40.03
CA TYR A 69 -33.67 42.07 39.07
C TYR A 69 -32.71 41.99 37.88
N LYS A 70 -32.18 43.12 37.42
CA LYS A 70 -31.16 43.16 36.35
C LYS A 70 -29.86 42.54 36.82
N GLU A 71 -29.36 42.94 37.99
CA GLU A 71 -28.15 42.40 38.60
C GLU A 71 -28.23 40.89 38.82
N LYS A 72 -29.38 40.38 39.30
CA LYS A 72 -29.60 38.93 39.45
C LYS A 72 -29.58 38.20 38.10
N ALA A 73 -30.22 38.77 37.07
CA ALA A 73 -30.22 38.17 35.75
C ALA A 73 -28.81 38.16 35.13
N GLU A 74 -28.07 39.26 35.28
CA GLU A 74 -26.68 39.38 34.84
C GLU A 74 -25.80 38.34 35.54
N ALA A 75 -25.91 38.22 36.87
CA ALA A 75 -25.16 37.23 37.63
C ALA A 75 -25.43 35.79 37.15
N ILE A 76 -26.69 35.45 36.83
CA ILE A 76 -27.03 34.12 36.29
C ILE A 76 -26.41 33.91 34.90
N VAL A 77 -26.47 34.92 34.02
CA VAL A 77 -25.88 34.82 32.68
C VAL A 77 -24.37 34.69 32.74
N THR A 78 -23.71 35.46 33.60
CA THR A 78 -22.26 35.39 33.83
C THR A 78 -21.86 34.01 34.37
N ASP A 79 -22.54 33.51 35.40
CA ASP A 79 -22.27 32.18 35.97
C ASP A 79 -22.44 31.06 34.93
N LEU A 80 -23.51 31.10 34.13
CA LEU A 80 -23.71 30.15 33.04
C LEU A 80 -22.60 30.21 31.99
N THR A 81 -22.16 31.43 31.65
CA THR A 81 -21.09 31.64 30.66
C THR A 81 -19.76 31.10 31.20
N ASP A 82 -19.44 31.40 32.46
CA ASP A 82 -18.23 30.92 33.12
C ASP A 82 -18.20 29.39 33.22
N GLN A 83 -19.34 28.76 33.52
CA GLN A 83 -19.47 27.30 33.55
C GLN A 83 -19.28 26.67 32.16
N ILE A 84 -19.87 27.29 31.13
CA ILE A 84 -19.69 26.84 29.74
C ILE A 84 -18.22 26.97 29.35
N ASP A 85 -17.59 28.11 29.59
CA ASP A 85 -16.18 28.35 29.27
C ASP A 85 -15.26 27.35 29.98
N ALA A 86 -15.52 27.06 31.26
CA ALA A 86 -14.78 26.06 32.01
C ALA A 86 -14.94 24.65 31.40
N SER A 87 -16.17 24.26 31.06
CA SER A 87 -16.44 22.95 30.44
C SER A 87 -15.77 22.81 29.07
N VAL A 88 -15.85 23.84 28.24
CA VAL A 88 -15.25 23.88 26.91
C VAL A 88 -13.73 23.78 27.00
N ARG A 89 -13.10 24.49 27.94
CA ARG A 89 -11.65 24.39 28.18
C ARG A 89 -11.24 22.98 28.58
N LEU A 90 -11.95 22.35 29.51
CA LEU A 90 -11.66 20.98 29.93
C LEU A 90 -11.78 19.99 28.77
N ASP A 91 -12.81 20.12 27.94
CA ASP A 91 -13.01 19.26 26.76
C ASP A 91 -11.90 19.45 25.72
N TYR A 92 -11.45 20.68 25.49
CA TYR A 92 -10.32 20.95 24.59
C TYR A 92 -8.99 20.43 25.14
N GLU A 93 -8.73 20.60 26.44
CA GLU A 93 -7.53 20.07 27.09
C GLU A 93 -7.47 18.54 27.00
N ALA A 94 -8.60 17.86 27.22
CA ALA A 94 -8.70 16.41 27.06
C ALA A 94 -8.45 15.96 25.62
N GLN A 95 -8.99 16.68 24.63
CA GLN A 95 -8.76 16.38 23.21
C GLN A 95 -7.29 16.59 22.81
N ILE A 96 -6.66 17.66 23.27
CA ILE A 96 -5.24 17.94 22.99
C ILE A 96 -4.36 16.87 23.65
N ALA A 97 -4.62 16.51 24.91
CA ALA A 97 -3.88 15.45 25.59
C ALA A 97 -4.02 14.09 24.87
N GLY A 98 -5.23 13.75 24.43
CA GLY A 98 -5.48 12.55 23.64
C GLY A 98 -4.75 12.58 22.29
N ALA A 99 -4.76 13.70 21.58
CA ALA A 99 -4.07 13.87 20.30
C ALA A 99 -2.54 13.75 20.45
N ASN A 100 -1.96 14.32 21.50
CA ASN A 100 -0.54 14.20 21.79
C ASN A 100 -0.15 12.73 22.06
N SER A 101 -0.95 12.00 22.84
CA SER A 101 -0.71 10.57 23.08
C SER A 101 -0.76 9.75 21.78
N GLN A 102 -1.67 10.07 20.85
CA GLN A 102 -1.74 9.41 19.55
C GLN A 102 -0.53 9.76 18.68
N TYR A 103 -0.07 11.00 18.72
CA TYR A 103 1.14 11.42 18.00
C TYR A 103 2.37 10.66 18.48
N ASP A 104 2.56 10.53 19.80
CA ASP A 104 3.65 9.76 20.40
C ASP A 104 3.61 8.28 19.98
N GLU A 105 2.41 7.68 19.92
CA GLU A 105 2.24 6.31 19.47
C GLU A 105 2.54 6.14 17.97
N ILE A 106 2.10 7.08 17.13
CA ILE A 106 2.44 7.11 15.70
C ILE A 106 3.95 7.21 15.51
N GLU A 107 4.62 8.05 16.28
CA GLU A 107 6.08 8.20 16.21
C GLU A 107 6.81 6.91 16.62
N ARG A 108 6.36 6.27 17.71
CA ARG A 108 6.88 4.96 18.15
C ARG A 108 6.69 3.88 17.09
N LEU A 109 5.49 3.73 16.54
CA LEU A 109 5.18 2.75 15.50
C LEU A 109 5.99 3.00 14.23
N LYS A 110 6.19 4.27 13.86
CA LYS A 110 7.00 4.64 12.71
C LYS A 110 8.46 4.26 12.91
N ALA A 111 9.01 4.47 14.11
CA ALA A 111 10.37 4.04 14.45
C ALA A 111 10.51 2.51 14.40
N GLU A 112 9.54 1.76 14.92
CA GLU A 112 9.53 0.29 14.87
C GLU A 112 9.43 -0.24 13.44
N ILE A 113 8.58 0.35 12.59
CA ILE A 113 8.50 -0.02 11.18
C ILE A 113 9.86 0.21 10.48
N GLN A 114 10.57 1.29 10.81
CA GLN A 114 11.89 1.55 10.24
C GLN A 114 12.94 0.53 10.67
N THR A 115 12.98 0.16 11.95
CA THR A 115 13.94 -0.86 12.44
C THR A 115 13.66 -2.22 11.83
N ILE A 116 12.38 -2.62 11.73
CA ILE A 116 11.98 -3.87 11.06
C ILE A 116 12.38 -3.84 9.59
N LYS A 117 12.12 -2.75 8.86
CA LYS A 117 12.53 -2.63 7.46
C LYS A 117 14.04 -2.74 7.29
N ALA A 118 14.82 -2.04 8.12
CA ALA A 118 16.27 -2.12 8.08
C ALA A 118 16.76 -3.55 8.36
N SER A 119 16.20 -4.23 9.38
CA SER A 119 16.56 -5.63 9.68
C SER A 119 16.26 -6.57 8.51
N ARG A 120 15.07 -6.46 7.89
CA ARG A 120 14.70 -7.27 6.72
C ARG A 120 15.58 -7.01 5.51
N GLU A 121 15.97 -5.76 5.27
CA GLU A 121 16.90 -5.43 4.19
C GLU A 121 18.25 -6.09 4.42
N THR A 122 18.76 -6.07 5.66
CA THR A 122 20.02 -6.76 6.00
C THR A 122 19.92 -8.29 5.93
N GLU A 123 18.78 -8.87 6.27
CA GLU A 123 18.54 -10.31 6.12
C GLU A 123 18.42 -10.70 4.64
N LEU A 124 17.75 -9.87 3.82
CA LEU A 124 17.64 -10.06 2.38
C LEU A 124 18.99 -10.00 1.69
N THR A 125 19.87 -9.08 2.08
CA THR A 125 21.23 -9.01 1.52
C THR A 125 22.05 -10.23 1.89
N LYS A 126 22.02 -10.65 3.17
CA LYS A 126 22.69 -11.89 3.61
C LYS A 126 22.17 -13.12 2.87
N ALA A 127 20.84 -13.28 2.76
CA ALA A 127 20.24 -14.40 2.05
C ALA A 127 20.59 -14.40 0.55
N LYS A 128 20.68 -13.22 -0.08
CA LYS A 128 21.15 -13.08 -1.48
C LYS A 128 22.61 -13.50 -1.61
N GLU A 129 23.48 -13.04 -0.72
CA GLU A 129 24.91 -13.42 -0.72
C GLU A 129 25.07 -14.93 -0.54
N GLU A 130 24.37 -15.54 0.42
CA GLU A 130 24.37 -16.99 0.63
C GLU A 130 23.83 -17.77 -0.58
N ALA A 131 22.77 -17.28 -1.22
CA ALA A 131 22.21 -17.90 -2.42
C ALA A 131 23.19 -17.85 -3.61
N VAL A 132 23.87 -16.73 -3.81
CA VAL A 132 24.90 -16.58 -4.86
C VAL A 132 26.08 -17.52 -4.59
N LEU A 133 26.57 -17.57 -3.35
CA LEU A 133 27.67 -18.49 -2.96
C LEU A 133 27.28 -19.96 -3.16
N ASN A 134 26.07 -20.35 -2.74
CA ASN A 134 25.56 -21.71 -2.96
C ASN A 134 25.39 -22.02 -4.45
N PHE A 135 24.91 -21.07 -5.25
CA PHE A 135 24.81 -21.25 -6.70
C PHE A 135 26.17 -21.47 -7.34
N HIS A 136 27.17 -20.63 -7.03
CA HIS A 136 28.53 -20.79 -7.54
C HIS A 136 29.12 -22.15 -7.16
N ARG A 137 28.98 -22.57 -5.90
CA ARG A 137 29.41 -23.89 -5.42
C ARG A 137 28.77 -25.02 -6.23
N VAL A 138 27.45 -24.99 -6.40
CA VAL A 138 26.70 -26.02 -7.14
C VAL A 138 27.06 -26.03 -8.64
N VAL A 139 27.26 -24.86 -9.25
CA VAL A 139 27.68 -24.75 -10.66
C VAL A 139 29.09 -25.28 -10.85
N GLU A 140 30.03 -24.96 -9.97
CA GLU A 140 31.42 -25.45 -10.03
C GLU A 140 31.47 -26.98 -9.92
N PHE A 141 30.75 -27.57 -8.96
CA PHE A 141 30.63 -29.02 -8.85
C PHE A 141 29.99 -29.67 -10.09
N ASN A 142 28.97 -29.04 -10.68
CA ASN A 142 28.29 -29.58 -11.86
C ASN A 142 29.09 -29.39 -13.16
N GLN A 143 29.90 -28.33 -13.29
CA GLN A 143 30.81 -28.16 -14.42
C GLN A 143 31.94 -29.21 -14.40
N LEU A 144 32.50 -29.50 -13.22
CA LEU A 144 33.47 -30.58 -13.05
C LEU A 144 32.88 -31.95 -13.43
N ARG A 145 31.60 -32.18 -13.14
CA ARG A 145 30.89 -33.44 -13.46
C ARG A 145 30.46 -33.55 -14.94
N LYS A 146 30.30 -32.44 -15.65
CA LYS A 146 29.94 -32.43 -17.09
C LYS A 146 31.10 -32.76 -18.02
N HIS A 147 32.35 -32.74 -17.56
CA HIS A 147 33.51 -33.22 -18.32
C HIS A 147 33.74 -34.75 -18.19
N GLY A 148 32.64 -35.52 -18.21
CA GLY A 148 32.70 -36.98 -18.27
C GLY A 148 33.09 -37.45 -19.66
N ARG A 149 34.20 -38.22 -19.77
CA ARG A 149 34.74 -38.82 -21.01
C ARG A 149 33.70 -39.53 -21.89
N ILE A 150 32.57 -39.92 -21.31
CA ILE A 150 31.49 -40.71 -21.91
C ILE A 150 30.74 -39.96 -23.03
N TYR A 151 30.51 -38.65 -22.90
CA TYR A 151 29.86 -37.86 -23.98
C TYR A 151 30.76 -37.69 -25.21
N ARG A 152 32.08 -37.74 -25.01
CA ARG A 152 33.07 -37.68 -26.10
C ARG A 152 33.08 -38.98 -26.91
N SER A 153 32.83 -40.12 -26.24
CA SER A 153 32.71 -41.44 -26.87
C SER A 153 31.45 -41.56 -27.73
N LEU A 154 30.29 -41.13 -27.24
CA LEU A 154 29.03 -41.22 -28.00
C LEU A 154 29.04 -40.33 -29.26
N GLY A 155 29.66 -39.15 -29.22
CA GLY A 155 29.79 -38.29 -30.40
C GLY A 155 30.63 -38.89 -31.52
N TRP A 156 31.59 -39.77 -31.17
CA TRP A 156 32.42 -40.47 -32.16
C TRP A 156 31.63 -41.56 -32.91
N TYR A 157 30.79 -42.31 -32.18
CA TYR A 157 29.91 -43.32 -32.78
C TYR A 157 28.91 -42.71 -33.77
N TRP A 158 28.43 -41.49 -33.52
CA TRP A 158 27.47 -40.84 -34.41
C TRP A 158 28.10 -40.30 -35.71
N ASN A 159 29.33 -39.78 -35.65
CA ASN A 159 30.02 -39.23 -36.83
C ASN A 159 30.70 -40.28 -37.72
N GLY A 160 31.11 -41.43 -37.16
CA GLY A 160 31.81 -42.48 -37.92
C GLY A 160 30.89 -43.36 -38.79
N PHE A 161 29.60 -43.47 -38.45
CA PHE A 161 28.66 -44.39 -39.10
C PHE A 161 27.68 -43.75 -40.09
N ALA A 162 27.76 -42.42 -40.29
CA ALA A 162 26.88 -41.70 -41.21
C ALA A 162 26.99 -42.19 -42.66
N SER A 163 28.18 -42.64 -43.10
CA SER A 163 28.40 -43.14 -44.47
C SER A 163 27.71 -44.47 -44.77
N ILE A 164 27.60 -45.35 -43.77
CA ILE A 164 26.93 -46.65 -43.92
C ILE A 164 25.42 -46.45 -43.98
N PHE A 165 24.86 -45.58 -43.13
CA PHE A 165 23.44 -45.24 -43.21
C PHE A 165 23.09 -44.51 -44.51
N ALA A 166 23.97 -43.63 -45.01
CA ALA A 166 23.75 -42.95 -46.29
C ALA A 166 23.72 -43.93 -47.48
N THR A 167 24.62 -44.92 -47.51
CA THR A 167 24.65 -45.91 -48.60
C THR A 167 23.46 -46.85 -48.57
N ILE A 168 23.03 -47.30 -47.40
CA ILE A 168 21.80 -48.12 -47.26
C ILE A 168 20.58 -47.32 -47.73
N THR A 169 20.48 -46.05 -47.34
CA THR A 169 19.37 -45.18 -47.74
C THR A 169 19.39 -44.91 -49.25
N PHE A 170 20.56 -44.65 -49.83
CA PHE A 170 20.72 -44.46 -51.27
C PHE A 170 20.34 -45.70 -52.08
N ALA A 171 20.73 -46.89 -51.62
CA ALA A 171 20.37 -48.15 -52.27
C ALA A 171 18.86 -48.39 -52.28
N LEU A 172 18.16 -48.06 -51.19
CA LEU A 172 16.70 -48.13 -51.13
C LEU A 172 16.02 -47.15 -52.09
N VAL A 173 16.54 -45.92 -52.22
CA VAL A 173 16.01 -44.92 -53.15
C VAL A 173 16.21 -45.35 -54.60
N VAL A 174 17.40 -45.83 -54.98
CA VAL A 174 17.69 -46.32 -56.34
C VAL A 174 16.80 -47.52 -56.67
N TYR A 175 16.68 -48.48 -55.74
CA TYR A 175 15.82 -49.64 -55.93
C TYR A 175 14.35 -49.21 -56.09
N GLY A 176 13.86 -48.28 -55.26
CA GLY A 176 12.50 -47.75 -55.35
C GLY A 176 12.21 -47.09 -56.71
N ILE A 177 13.11 -46.23 -57.19
CA ILE A 177 12.95 -45.56 -58.49
C ILE A 177 12.99 -46.58 -59.63
N CYS A 178 13.90 -47.55 -59.59
CA CYS A 178 13.98 -48.60 -60.60
C CYS A 178 12.73 -49.49 -60.66
N THR A 179 12.07 -49.74 -59.52
CA THR A 179 10.81 -50.52 -59.51
C THR A 179 9.61 -49.76 -60.07
N LEU A 180 9.60 -48.42 -59.99
CA LEU A 180 8.49 -47.60 -60.45
C LEU A 180 8.61 -47.18 -61.93
N ALA A 181 9.82 -47.11 -62.48
CA ALA A 181 10.05 -46.55 -63.81
C ALA A 181 10.34 -47.58 -64.93
N LEU A 182 10.67 -48.85 -64.63
CA LEU A 182 11.18 -49.79 -65.64
C LEU A 182 10.52 -51.20 -65.61
N PRO A 183 10.30 -51.84 -66.77
CA PRO A 183 9.86 -53.24 -66.85
C PRO A 183 10.91 -54.24 -66.34
N GLN A 184 10.46 -55.38 -65.78
CA GLN A 184 11.26 -56.35 -65.00
C GLN A 184 12.61 -56.79 -65.60
N LYS A 185 12.75 -56.88 -66.94
CA LYS A 185 13.99 -57.37 -67.57
C LYS A 185 15.17 -56.37 -67.54
N SER A 186 14.90 -55.06 -67.47
CA SER A 186 15.95 -54.02 -67.44
C SER A 186 16.37 -53.63 -66.02
N ARG A 187 15.58 -54.04 -65.02
CA ARG A 187 15.81 -53.73 -63.61
C ARG A 187 17.06 -54.45 -63.07
N ASP A 188 17.20 -55.73 -63.39
CA ASP A 188 18.22 -56.57 -62.78
C ASP A 188 19.62 -56.24 -63.35
N GLU A 189 19.75 -55.88 -64.64
CA GLU A 189 21.03 -55.42 -65.23
C GLU A 189 21.52 -54.09 -64.65
N ILE A 190 20.62 -53.13 -64.39
CA ILE A 190 20.99 -51.82 -63.83
C ILE A 190 21.34 -51.93 -62.34
N VAL A 191 20.59 -52.75 -61.58
CA VAL A 191 20.87 -52.99 -60.17
C VAL A 191 22.20 -53.72 -59.98
N GLU A 192 22.50 -54.70 -60.83
CA GLU A 192 23.77 -55.42 -60.78
C GLU A 192 24.95 -54.53 -61.22
N GLY A 193 24.76 -53.67 -62.23
CA GLY A 193 25.73 -52.65 -62.64
C GLY A 193 26.02 -51.60 -61.55
N ALA A 194 24.98 -51.13 -60.85
CA ALA A 194 25.11 -50.18 -59.74
C ALA A 194 25.83 -50.81 -58.54
N PHE A 195 25.50 -52.06 -58.16
CA PHE A 195 26.18 -52.77 -57.08
C PHE A 195 27.66 -53.05 -57.39
N ARG A 196 27.98 -53.33 -58.66
CA ARG A 196 29.35 -53.60 -59.10
C ARG A 196 30.23 -52.33 -59.06
N ASN A 197 29.69 -51.18 -59.48
CA ASN A 197 30.37 -49.88 -59.34
C ASN A 197 30.48 -49.40 -57.88
N LEU A 198 29.46 -49.67 -57.06
CA LEU A 198 29.48 -49.32 -55.63
C LEU A 198 30.50 -50.16 -54.85
N LYS A 199 30.62 -51.47 -55.13
CA LYS A 199 31.69 -52.30 -54.57
C LYS A 199 33.08 -51.83 -55.02
N GLY A 200 33.22 -51.39 -56.28
CA GLY A 200 34.49 -50.84 -56.78
C GLY A 200 34.93 -49.56 -56.07
N THR A 201 33.99 -48.73 -55.62
CA THR A 201 34.26 -47.44 -54.95
C THR A 201 34.32 -47.53 -53.41
N LEU A 202 33.62 -48.48 -52.79
CA LEU A 202 33.62 -48.66 -51.33
C LEU A 202 34.83 -49.42 -50.77
N PHE A 203 35.58 -50.15 -51.60
CA PHE A 203 36.77 -50.91 -51.18
C PHE A 203 38.10 -50.33 -51.70
N GLN A 204 38.09 -49.12 -52.28
CA GLN A 204 39.31 -48.39 -52.59
C GLN A 204 39.82 -47.71 -51.31
N GLN A 205 40.79 -48.35 -50.63
CA GLN A 205 41.48 -47.74 -49.50
C GLN A 205 42.08 -46.38 -49.92
N PRO A 206 42.00 -45.34 -49.07
CA PRO A 206 42.64 -44.07 -49.39
C PRO A 206 44.16 -44.28 -49.42
N ASN A 207 44.76 -43.97 -50.57
CA ASN A 207 46.21 -43.95 -50.74
C ASN A 207 46.75 -42.73 -49.97
N ILE A 208 47.14 -42.93 -48.71
CA ILE A 208 47.74 -41.89 -47.87
C ILE A 208 49.18 -41.68 -48.37
N GLN A 209 49.42 -40.64 -49.17
CA GLN A 209 50.79 -40.15 -49.40
C GLN A 209 51.23 -39.38 -48.15
N LEU A 210 52.01 -40.03 -47.30
CA LEU A 210 52.78 -39.40 -46.23
C LEU A 210 54.00 -38.70 -46.87
N ASN A 211 53.88 -37.42 -47.21
CA ASN A 211 55.05 -36.63 -47.55
C ASN A 211 55.72 -36.13 -46.27
N ASN A 212 56.74 -36.87 -45.84
CA ASN A 212 57.75 -36.42 -44.88
C ASN A 212 59.03 -36.17 -45.67
N GLU A 213 59.32 -34.92 -46.02
CA GLU A 213 60.71 -34.49 -46.22
C GLU A 213 60.91 -33.08 -45.64
N LYS A 214 62.14 -32.91 -45.19
CA LYS A 214 62.63 -32.08 -44.09
C LYS A 214 63.64 -31.11 -44.69
N ASN A 215 63.62 -29.85 -44.23
CA ASN A 215 64.69 -28.84 -44.23
C ASN A 215 65.51 -28.61 -45.53
N GLU A 216 65.66 -27.35 -45.94
CA GLU A 216 66.89 -26.58 -45.71
C GLU A 216 66.92 -25.21 -46.40
N ASN A 217 67.58 -24.27 -45.69
CA ASN A 217 68.26 -23.05 -46.13
C ASN A 217 67.39 -21.81 -46.46
N ALA A 218 67.36 -20.76 -45.63
CA ALA A 218 68.42 -19.88 -45.11
C ALA A 218 68.85 -18.76 -46.08
N LYS A 219 68.95 -17.55 -45.51
CA LYS A 219 69.51 -16.27 -46.04
C LYS A 219 68.61 -15.59 -47.09
N GLN A 220 68.32 -14.28 -47.01
CA GLN A 220 69.16 -13.17 -46.54
C GLN A 220 68.31 -11.89 -46.32
N SER A 221 68.54 -11.22 -45.18
CA SER A 221 68.71 -9.76 -44.93
C SER A 221 67.82 -8.71 -45.65
N GLY A 222 67.33 -7.64 -45.02
CA GLY A 222 67.57 -7.11 -43.66
C GLY A 222 66.81 -5.79 -43.40
N THR A 223 66.58 -5.53 -42.10
CA THR A 223 66.59 -4.28 -41.30
C THR A 223 66.84 -2.96 -42.08
N THR A 224 66.12 -1.84 -41.91
CA THR A 224 66.06 -0.97 -40.71
C THR A 224 64.94 0.10 -40.76
N ALA A 225 64.37 0.35 -39.58
CA ALA A 225 63.75 1.54 -38.95
C ALA A 225 64.10 2.95 -39.53
N PRO A 226 63.42 4.05 -39.14
CA PRO A 226 62.54 4.28 -37.99
C PRO A 226 61.06 4.60 -38.28
#